data_AF-A0A2E4F8J4-F1
#
_entry.id   AF-A0A2E4F8J4-F1
#
_cell.length_a   1.000
_cell.length_b   1.000
_cell.length_c   1.000
_cell.angle_alpha   90.00
_cell.angle_beta   90.00
_cell.angle_gamma   90.00
#
_symmetry.space_group_name_H-M   'P 1'
#
loop_
_entity.id
_entity.type
_entity.pdbx_description
1 polymer ?
#
loop_
_entity_poly.entity_id
_entity_poly.type
_entity_poly.pdbx_seq_one_letter_code
_entity_poly.pdbx_strand_id
1 'polypeptide(L)'
;MNTFFLALTLLTVSSGPSYVLGTESSGVMERWVDKLSGLKVESAKIDKDHVLVTLGRDCLLRITHSKDPTCASHHALGSAHGCATGDRCPSEKKLKRAFEKAGPLKLPWRSVSPAPQRSSNQVREARVLAQRRLDAKDYAGAQKTLLPIVQDRSIRARDRLSVVATLGAIGAGGEAWGALAEPSMGAADPSLVTLARSILLTGPGLAEPLASAVLLPENACGAIGIASGLLAGRRFRAAAQLASAVRSMDPGCFEAYRAEMTALAAIRDHDALAKVFEAAQERFKADDRLKPLREMAWYAADDVQAIVASLEAQVEGGDRSPGLFKQLLSLVVREKLRAEKMRTWLSRAEADPNDRVAAFFAGVLLHYEREFKRSNELLDRAAVELKDEPRLHIYRAMNAFNLGDRAQSEASITRAAELETQDPDVFYCQGEIYRDTDRERAREALEIYWFQTELNSDPNSSKQARVRGMMTAIERCIEEKTPAPCPGPWEHVFASALDTEGARSDL
;
A
#
# COMPACT_ATOMS: atom_id res chain seq x y z
N MET A 1 32.43 -34.60 38.69
CA MET A 1 31.85 -35.47 37.64
C MET A 1 30.35 -35.22 37.59
N ASN A 2 29.90 -34.28 36.77
CA ASN A 2 28.47 -33.97 36.59
C ASN A 2 28.11 -34.16 35.11
N THR A 3 27.27 -35.15 34.85
CA THR A 3 26.80 -35.58 33.54
C THR A 3 25.67 -34.66 33.09
N PHE A 4 25.88 -33.89 32.03
CA PHE A 4 24.84 -33.08 31.37
C PHE A 4 24.03 -33.96 30.42
N PHE A 5 22.73 -34.11 30.68
CA PHE A 5 21.76 -34.71 29.75
C PHE A 5 21.33 -33.64 28.73
N LEU A 6 21.67 -33.86 27.45
CA LEU A 6 21.22 -33.03 26.33
C LEU A 6 19.83 -33.52 25.89
N ALA A 7 18.78 -32.78 26.24
CA ALA A 7 17.43 -33.04 25.74
C ALA A 7 17.29 -32.48 24.32
N LEU A 8 17.22 -33.37 23.33
CA LEU A 8 17.01 -33.03 21.92
C LEU A 8 15.50 -32.73 21.70
N THR A 9 15.10 -31.47 21.81
CA THR A 9 13.77 -31.01 21.37
C THR A 9 13.70 -31.02 19.85
N LEU A 10 13.07 -32.06 19.28
CA LEU A 10 12.65 -32.09 17.88
C LEU A 10 11.55 -31.03 17.67
N LEU A 11 11.92 -29.89 17.08
CA LEU A 11 10.96 -28.91 16.56
C LEU A 11 10.27 -29.52 15.33
N THR A 12 9.08 -30.08 15.51
CA THR A 12 8.22 -30.44 14.39
C THR A 12 7.70 -29.16 13.75
N VAL A 13 8.24 -28.82 12.57
CA VAL A 13 7.70 -27.75 11.74
C VAL A 13 6.29 -28.15 11.33
N SER A 14 5.27 -27.50 11.90
CA SER A 14 3.88 -27.69 11.49
C SER A 14 3.73 -27.15 10.07
N SER A 15 3.60 -28.03 9.08
CA SER A 15 3.26 -27.62 7.72
C SER A 15 1.84 -27.05 7.73
N GLY A 16 1.68 -25.80 7.27
CA GLY A 16 0.35 -25.19 7.13
C GLY A 16 -0.58 -26.00 6.22
N PRO A 17 -1.90 -25.75 6.30
CA PRO A 17 -2.90 -26.52 5.56
C PRO A 17 -2.74 -26.34 4.04
N SER A 18 -2.83 -27.44 3.29
CA SER A 18 -2.74 -27.43 1.82
C SER A 18 -4.02 -26.96 1.13
N TYR A 19 -5.12 -26.78 1.88
CA TYR A 19 -6.43 -26.36 1.36
C TYR A 19 -7.11 -25.43 2.35
N VAL A 20 -7.82 -24.43 1.84
CA VAL A 20 -8.61 -23.48 2.64
C VAL A 20 -10.02 -23.32 2.08
N LEU A 21 -10.95 -22.98 2.96
CA LEU A 21 -12.35 -22.76 2.63
C LEU A 21 -12.58 -21.33 2.12
N GLY A 22 -13.36 -21.19 1.04
CA GLY A 22 -13.85 -19.88 0.59
C GLY A 22 -14.94 -19.32 1.51
N THR A 23 -15.19 -18.00 1.44
CA THR A 23 -16.22 -17.32 2.24
C THR A 23 -17.64 -17.84 1.94
N GLU A 24 -17.85 -18.35 0.73
CA GLU A 24 -19.06 -18.99 0.26
C GLU A 24 -19.36 -20.35 0.93
N SER A 25 -18.41 -20.89 1.71
CA SER A 25 -18.58 -22.15 2.45
C SER A 25 -19.71 -22.10 3.47
N SER A 26 -20.02 -20.94 4.06
CA SER A 26 -21.05 -20.80 5.09
C SER A 26 -22.42 -21.29 4.61
N GLY A 27 -22.88 -20.78 3.46
CA GLY A 27 -24.19 -21.17 2.93
C GLY A 27 -24.24 -22.62 2.44
N VAL A 28 -23.12 -23.17 1.95
CA VAL A 28 -23.03 -24.60 1.61
C VAL A 28 -23.14 -25.47 2.85
N MET A 29 -22.47 -25.05 3.93
CA MET A 29 -22.39 -25.80 5.17
C MET A 29 -23.72 -25.83 5.91
N GLU A 30 -24.38 -24.68 6.04
CA GLU A 30 -25.71 -24.56 6.65
C GLU A 30 -26.73 -25.51 6.00
N ARG A 31 -26.84 -25.47 4.66
CA ARG A 31 -27.76 -26.34 3.90
C ARG A 31 -27.44 -27.83 4.03
N TRP A 32 -26.18 -28.20 4.23
CA TRP A 32 -25.80 -29.60 4.41
C TRP A 32 -26.07 -30.07 5.83
N VAL A 33 -25.78 -29.22 6.82
CA VAL A 33 -26.07 -29.47 8.24
C VAL A 33 -27.56 -29.70 8.48
N ASP A 34 -28.44 -28.91 7.85
CA ASP A 34 -29.89 -29.07 7.96
C ASP A 34 -30.39 -30.44 7.47
N LYS A 35 -29.64 -31.12 6.61
CA LYS A 35 -29.99 -32.43 6.06
C LYS A 35 -29.46 -33.60 6.89
N LEU A 36 -28.68 -33.35 7.94
CA LEU A 36 -28.12 -34.38 8.84
C LEU A 36 -29.19 -34.95 9.80
N SER A 37 -30.28 -35.49 9.23
CA SER A 37 -31.40 -35.98 10.03
C SER A 37 -30.98 -37.12 10.97
N GLY A 38 -31.47 -37.07 12.21
CA GLY A 38 -31.14 -38.06 13.24
C GLY A 38 -29.86 -37.78 14.01
N LEU A 39 -29.12 -36.72 13.64
CA LEU A 39 -28.05 -36.15 14.44
C LEU A 39 -28.55 -34.84 15.09
N LYS A 40 -28.18 -34.60 16.35
CA LYS A 40 -28.44 -33.33 17.02
C LYS A 40 -27.24 -32.43 16.75
N VAL A 41 -27.36 -31.49 15.80
CA VAL A 41 -26.30 -30.51 15.52
C VAL A 41 -26.48 -29.31 16.46
N GLU A 42 -25.46 -28.98 17.24
CA GLU A 42 -25.51 -27.86 18.19
C GLU A 42 -24.85 -26.60 17.63
N SER A 43 -23.79 -26.76 16.83
CA SER A 43 -23.14 -25.65 16.15
C SER A 43 -22.34 -26.15 14.94
N ALA A 44 -22.07 -25.23 14.00
CA ALA A 44 -21.12 -25.43 12.91
C ALA A 44 -20.23 -24.18 12.83
N LYS A 45 -18.94 -24.35 13.05
CA LYS A 45 -17.93 -23.30 12.96
C LYS A 45 -17.03 -23.57 11.78
N ILE A 46 -16.88 -22.59 10.90
CA ILE A 46 -15.97 -22.67 9.77
C ILE A 46 -14.66 -22.01 10.16
N ASP A 47 -13.59 -22.80 10.19
CA ASP A 47 -12.23 -22.32 10.30
C ASP A 47 -11.56 -22.30 8.91
N LYS A 48 -10.35 -21.75 8.81
CA LYS A 48 -9.70 -21.47 7.52
C LYS A 48 -9.51 -22.73 6.67
N ASP A 49 -9.19 -23.85 7.28
CA ASP A 49 -8.79 -25.11 6.65
C ASP A 49 -9.70 -26.30 6.99
N HIS A 50 -10.70 -26.09 7.84
CA HIS A 50 -11.61 -27.13 8.28
C HIS A 50 -12.94 -26.56 8.77
N VAL A 51 -13.95 -27.41 8.86
CA VAL A 51 -15.22 -27.10 9.55
C VAL A 51 -15.30 -27.94 10.82
N LEU A 52 -15.73 -27.35 11.92
CA LEU A 52 -16.05 -28.02 13.16
C LEU A 52 -17.57 -28.05 13.35
N VAL A 53 -18.15 -29.24 13.42
CA VAL A 53 -19.58 -29.42 13.66
C VAL A 53 -19.77 -30.15 14.99
N THR A 54 -20.44 -29.52 15.96
CA THR A 54 -20.73 -30.14 17.25
C THR A 54 -22.01 -30.97 17.18
N LEU A 55 -21.91 -32.28 17.45
CA LEU A 55 -22.99 -33.26 17.33
C LEU A 55 -23.48 -33.75 18.71
N GLY A 56 -24.20 -32.90 19.44
CA GLY A 56 -24.67 -33.20 20.80
C GLY A 56 -23.57 -33.07 21.85
N ARG A 57 -23.83 -33.53 23.09
CA ARG A 57 -22.88 -33.40 24.21
C ARG A 57 -21.65 -34.27 23.97
N ASP A 58 -20.53 -33.63 23.67
CA ASP A 58 -19.17 -34.18 23.57
C ASP A 58 -18.86 -35.00 22.31
N CYS A 59 -19.47 -34.67 21.16
CA CYS A 59 -19.01 -35.18 19.87
C CYS A 59 -18.69 -34.04 18.91
N LEU A 60 -17.48 -34.06 18.34
CA LEU A 60 -16.99 -33.08 17.38
C LEU A 60 -16.74 -33.76 16.03
N LEU A 61 -17.42 -33.30 14.99
CA LEU A 61 -17.14 -33.69 13.62
C LEU A 61 -16.25 -32.64 12.97
N ARG A 62 -14.97 -32.99 12.77
CA ARG A 62 -14.02 -32.20 11.99
C ARG A 62 -14.13 -32.58 10.52
N ILE A 63 -14.39 -31.61 9.66
CA ILE A 63 -14.49 -31.78 8.21
C ILE A 63 -13.29 -31.11 7.54
N THR A 64 -12.48 -31.87 6.82
CA THR A 64 -11.27 -31.41 6.11
C THR A 64 -11.36 -31.71 4.62
N HIS A 65 -10.42 -31.18 3.83
CA HIS A 65 -10.32 -31.50 2.41
C HIS A 65 -10.06 -33.00 2.21
N SER A 66 -10.58 -33.60 1.14
CA SER A 66 -10.43 -35.05 0.87
C SER A 66 -8.99 -35.54 0.72
N LYS A 67 -8.03 -34.64 0.49
CA LYS A 67 -6.59 -34.95 0.41
C LYS A 67 -5.82 -34.70 1.71
N ASP A 68 -6.49 -34.33 2.81
CA ASP A 68 -5.84 -34.11 4.11
C ASP A 68 -6.04 -35.34 5.02
N PRO A 69 -4.99 -36.15 5.28
CA PRO A 69 -5.09 -37.44 5.97
C PRO A 69 -5.01 -37.30 7.50
N THR A 70 -5.65 -36.29 8.08
CA THR A 70 -5.46 -35.92 9.50
C THR A 70 -6.19 -36.80 10.51
N CYS A 71 -6.80 -37.93 10.11
CA CYS A 71 -7.60 -38.77 11.01
C CYS A 71 -7.41 -40.28 10.77
N ALA A 72 -7.77 -41.09 11.78
CA ALA A 72 -7.75 -42.54 11.66
C ALA A 72 -9.06 -43.13 11.07
N SER A 73 -10.20 -42.50 11.34
CA SER A 73 -11.51 -42.87 10.81
C SER A 73 -12.05 -41.77 9.90
N HIS A 74 -12.16 -42.07 8.60
CA HIS A 74 -12.61 -41.11 7.60
C HIS A 74 -13.98 -41.51 7.05
N HIS A 75 -14.93 -40.58 7.13
CA HIS A 75 -16.15 -40.62 6.35
C HIS A 75 -15.97 -39.78 5.09
N ALA A 76 -16.10 -40.40 3.92
CA ALA A 76 -16.12 -39.67 2.65
C ALA A 76 -17.43 -38.86 2.56
N LEU A 77 -17.31 -37.54 2.48
CA LEU A 77 -18.44 -36.61 2.40
C LEU A 77 -18.51 -35.93 1.03
N GLY A 78 -17.95 -36.49 -0.04
CA GLY A 78 -17.87 -35.81 -1.34
C GLY A 78 -16.50 -35.15 -1.54
N SER A 79 -16.42 -33.82 -1.61
CA SER A 79 -15.13 -33.11 -1.74
C SER A 79 -14.36 -32.98 -0.42
N ALA A 80 -14.90 -33.56 0.66
CA ALA A 80 -14.38 -33.45 2.02
C ALA A 80 -14.35 -34.81 2.73
N HIS A 81 -13.57 -34.90 3.80
CA HIS A 81 -13.59 -36.02 4.74
C HIS A 81 -14.08 -35.53 6.10
N GLY A 82 -14.87 -36.35 6.79
CA GLY A 82 -15.35 -36.09 8.14
C GLY A 82 -14.75 -37.06 9.15
N CYS A 83 -14.32 -36.54 10.30
CA CYS A 83 -13.79 -37.29 11.43
C CYS A 83 -14.57 -36.94 12.70
N ALA A 84 -15.24 -37.90 13.29
CA ALA A 84 -15.96 -37.71 14.55
C ALA A 84 -15.05 -38.09 15.73
N THR A 85 -14.87 -37.19 16.68
CA THR A 85 -14.09 -37.40 17.90
C THR A 85 -14.92 -37.08 19.15
N GLY A 86 -14.77 -37.91 20.19
CA GLY A 86 -15.44 -37.75 21.48
C GLY A 86 -16.18 -39.00 21.96
N ASP A 87 -16.31 -39.13 23.28
CA ASP A 87 -16.79 -40.35 23.95
C ASP A 87 -18.26 -40.66 23.68
N ARG A 88 -19.02 -39.66 23.24
CA ARG A 88 -20.47 -39.75 23.02
C ARG A 88 -20.85 -39.58 21.55
N CYS A 89 -19.91 -39.83 20.64
CA CYS A 89 -20.22 -39.76 19.23
C CYS A 89 -21.29 -40.78 18.81
N PRO A 90 -22.22 -40.40 17.92
CA PRO A 90 -23.12 -41.35 17.29
C PRO A 90 -22.34 -42.52 16.70
N SER A 91 -22.90 -43.73 16.76
CA SER A 91 -22.23 -44.91 16.19
C SER A 91 -21.89 -44.70 14.71
N GLU A 92 -20.83 -45.34 14.24
CA GLU A 92 -20.36 -45.20 12.86
C GLU A 92 -21.48 -45.46 11.83
N LYS A 93 -22.31 -46.47 12.07
CA LYS A 93 -23.50 -46.80 11.27
C LYS A 93 -24.52 -45.65 11.22
N LYS A 94 -24.70 -44.94 12.34
CA LYS A 94 -25.61 -43.80 12.43
C LYS A 94 -25.05 -42.58 11.71
N LEU A 95 -23.75 -42.29 11.88
CA LEU A 95 -23.05 -41.23 11.13
C LEU A 95 -23.13 -41.47 9.62
N LYS A 96 -22.78 -42.68 9.17
CA LYS A 96 -22.83 -43.06 7.75
C LYS A 96 -24.21 -42.85 7.13
N ARG A 97 -25.28 -43.33 7.79
CA ARG A 97 -26.66 -43.12 7.33
C ARG A 97 -27.06 -41.65 7.26
N ALA A 98 -26.64 -40.85 8.24
CA ALA A 98 -26.92 -39.42 8.25
C ALA A 98 -26.19 -38.70 7.09
N PHE A 99 -24.93 -39.05 6.83
CA PHE A 99 -24.15 -38.49 5.72
C PHE A 99 -24.68 -38.91 4.36
N GLU A 100 -25.04 -40.19 4.17
CA GLU A 100 -25.67 -40.69 2.95
C GLU A 100 -26.97 -39.93 2.65
N LYS A 101 -27.79 -39.68 3.68
CA LYS A 101 -29.04 -38.92 3.53
C LYS A 101 -28.81 -37.43 3.28
N ALA A 102 -27.78 -36.82 3.87
CA ALA A 102 -27.43 -35.43 3.61
C ALA A 102 -26.90 -35.21 2.18
N GLY A 103 -26.33 -36.26 1.58
CA GLY A 103 -25.74 -36.24 0.25
C GLY A 103 -24.30 -35.70 0.26
N PRO A 104 -23.65 -35.64 -0.92
CA PRO A 104 -22.27 -35.19 -1.02
C PRO A 104 -22.13 -33.70 -0.65
N LEU A 105 -21.25 -33.42 0.30
CA LEU A 105 -20.78 -32.09 0.66
C LEU A 105 -19.74 -31.62 -0.37
N LYS A 106 -20.07 -30.54 -1.08
CA LYS A 106 -19.19 -29.90 -2.07
C LYS A 106 -18.70 -28.57 -1.53
N LEU A 107 -17.73 -28.61 -0.62
CA LEU A 107 -17.09 -27.41 -0.11
C LEU A 107 -16.17 -26.80 -1.18
N PRO A 108 -16.12 -25.46 -1.28
CA PRO A 108 -15.36 -24.70 -2.27
C PRO A 108 -13.89 -24.58 -1.83
N TRP A 109 -13.21 -25.72 -1.77
CA TRP A 109 -11.82 -25.76 -1.35
C TRP A 109 -10.91 -25.05 -2.35
N ARG A 110 -10.01 -24.22 -1.83
CA ARG A 110 -8.95 -23.58 -2.61
C ARG A 110 -7.63 -24.23 -2.23
N SER A 111 -6.92 -24.77 -3.22
CA SER A 111 -5.57 -25.27 -3.01
C SER A 111 -4.69 -24.13 -2.52
N VAL A 112 -4.11 -24.30 -1.35
CA VAL A 112 -2.97 -23.53 -0.87
C VAL A 112 -1.76 -24.40 -1.15
N SER A 113 -1.39 -24.55 -2.43
CA SER A 113 -0.05 -25.02 -2.73
C SER A 113 0.90 -24.15 -1.88
N PRO A 114 1.81 -24.74 -1.10
CA PRO A 114 2.90 -23.99 -0.49
C PRO A 114 3.81 -23.54 -1.63
N ALA A 115 3.34 -22.59 -2.43
CA ALA A 115 4.24 -21.75 -3.18
C ALA A 115 5.18 -21.16 -2.13
N PRO A 116 6.50 -21.22 -2.35
CA PRO A 116 7.46 -20.72 -1.38
C PRO A 116 7.06 -19.28 -1.05
N GLN A 117 6.64 -19.04 0.19
CA GLN A 117 6.21 -17.73 0.71
C GLN A 117 7.29 -16.66 0.46
N ARG A 118 8.55 -17.10 0.34
CA ARG A 118 9.71 -16.30 -0.10
C ARG A 118 9.47 -15.57 -1.43
N SER A 119 8.84 -16.20 -2.41
CA SER A 119 8.65 -15.61 -3.75
C SER A 119 7.74 -14.36 -3.71
N SER A 120 6.66 -14.37 -2.93
CA SER A 120 5.73 -13.24 -2.89
C SER A 120 6.29 -12.02 -2.13
N ASN A 121 7.03 -12.25 -1.05
CA ASN A 121 7.69 -11.15 -0.32
C ASN A 121 8.78 -10.50 -1.16
N GLN A 122 9.61 -11.31 -1.83
CA GLN A 122 10.65 -10.83 -2.74
C GLN A 122 10.06 -9.98 -3.88
N VAL A 123 8.96 -10.43 -4.50
CA VAL A 123 8.25 -9.65 -5.52
C VAL A 123 7.74 -8.32 -4.95
N ARG A 124 7.15 -8.36 -3.75
CA ARG A 124 6.63 -7.14 -3.09
C ARG A 124 7.75 -6.14 -2.80
N GLU A 125 8.86 -6.59 -2.20
CA GLU A 125 10.02 -5.75 -1.88
C GLU A 125 10.65 -5.15 -3.16
N ALA A 126 10.85 -5.96 -4.19
CA ALA A 126 11.36 -5.50 -5.48
C ALA A 126 10.42 -4.46 -6.11
N ARG A 127 9.10 -4.65 -6.02
CA ARG A 127 8.11 -3.66 -6.52
C ARG A 127 8.14 -2.36 -5.73
N VAL A 128 8.24 -2.42 -4.39
CA VAL A 128 8.36 -1.21 -3.56
C VAL A 128 9.64 -0.44 -3.91
N LEU A 129 10.77 -1.14 -4.03
CA LEU A 129 12.03 -0.51 -4.42
C LEU A 129 11.98 0.05 -5.84
N ALA A 130 11.40 -0.68 -6.79
CA ALA A 130 11.22 -0.19 -8.15
C ALA A 130 10.30 1.04 -8.19
N GLN A 131 9.21 1.07 -7.40
CA GLN A 131 8.34 2.24 -7.31
C GLN A 131 9.12 3.47 -6.80
N ARG A 132 9.92 3.32 -5.74
CA ARG A 132 10.76 4.42 -5.23
C ARG A 132 11.70 4.98 -6.31
N ARG A 133 12.30 4.09 -7.11
CA ARG A 133 13.15 4.49 -8.24
C ARG A 133 12.36 5.20 -9.34
N LEU A 134 11.18 4.71 -9.67
CA LEU A 134 10.28 5.38 -10.63
C LEU A 134 9.87 6.77 -10.15
N ASP A 135 9.53 6.90 -8.86
CA ASP A 135 9.19 8.19 -8.26
C ASP A 135 10.37 9.17 -8.33
N ALA A 136 11.62 8.67 -8.33
CA ALA A 136 12.84 9.45 -8.54
C ALA A 136 13.27 9.57 -10.01
N LYS A 137 12.42 9.22 -11.00
CA LYS A 137 12.74 9.16 -12.44
C LYS A 137 13.91 8.22 -12.82
N ASP A 138 14.33 7.31 -11.93
CA ASP A 138 15.35 6.30 -12.18
C ASP A 138 14.74 5.03 -12.84
N TYR A 139 14.36 5.17 -14.10
CA TYR A 139 13.75 4.08 -14.88
C TYR A 139 14.70 2.89 -15.07
N ALA A 140 15.99 3.14 -15.29
CA ALA A 140 16.99 2.11 -15.49
C ALA A 140 17.22 1.28 -14.22
N GLY A 141 17.28 1.93 -13.05
CA GLY A 141 17.37 1.24 -11.79
C GLY A 141 16.09 0.48 -11.43
N ALA A 142 14.92 1.03 -11.75
CA ALA A 142 13.64 0.32 -11.58
C ALA A 142 13.62 -0.96 -12.43
N GLN A 143 14.03 -0.87 -13.70
CA GLN A 143 14.18 -2.02 -14.59
C GLN A 143 15.18 -3.04 -14.01
N LYS A 144 16.37 -2.61 -13.59
CA LYS A 144 17.39 -3.47 -12.97
C LYS A 144 16.86 -4.21 -11.72
N THR A 145 15.97 -3.57 -10.97
CA THR A 145 15.33 -4.16 -9.79
C THR A 145 14.29 -5.22 -10.16
N LEU A 146 13.53 -4.98 -11.23
CA LEU A 146 12.41 -5.84 -11.64
C LEU A 146 12.82 -7.01 -12.53
N LEU A 147 13.87 -6.88 -13.35
CA LEU A 147 14.29 -7.92 -14.28
C LEU A 147 14.61 -9.27 -13.61
N PRO A 148 15.35 -9.33 -12.49
CA PRO A 148 15.59 -10.60 -11.81
C PRO A 148 14.30 -11.31 -11.39
N ILE A 149 13.26 -10.54 -11.01
CA ILE A 149 11.96 -11.09 -10.62
C ILE A 149 11.25 -11.74 -11.81
N VAL A 150 11.31 -11.12 -12.99
CA VAL A 150 10.64 -11.71 -14.17
C VAL A 150 11.43 -12.87 -14.75
N GLN A 151 12.73 -12.95 -14.53
CA GLN A 151 13.61 -14.01 -15.04
C GLN A 151 13.68 -15.23 -14.11
N ASP A 152 13.38 -15.06 -12.82
CA ASP A 152 13.40 -16.15 -11.84
C ASP A 152 12.19 -17.08 -12.02
N ARG A 153 12.47 -18.28 -12.56
CA ARG A 153 11.46 -19.32 -12.81
C ARG A 153 10.90 -19.95 -11.54
N SER A 154 11.52 -19.72 -10.38
CA SER A 154 10.98 -20.16 -9.09
C SER A 154 9.85 -19.25 -8.60
N ILE A 155 9.73 -18.03 -9.15
CA ILE A 155 8.64 -17.11 -8.86
C ILE A 155 7.42 -17.52 -9.67
N ARG A 156 6.25 -17.53 -9.01
CA ARG A 156 4.98 -17.91 -9.64
C ARG A 156 4.72 -17.04 -10.87
N ALA A 157 4.27 -17.67 -11.95
CA ALA A 157 3.96 -16.98 -13.19
C ALA A 157 2.95 -15.81 -12.99
N ARG A 158 1.97 -15.97 -12.09
CA ARG A 158 1.05 -14.88 -11.71
C ARG A 158 1.74 -13.68 -11.07
N ASP A 159 2.73 -13.91 -10.21
CA ASP A 159 3.47 -12.81 -9.56
C ASP A 159 4.37 -12.10 -10.59
N ARG A 160 5.00 -12.87 -11.49
CA ARG A 160 5.78 -12.35 -12.63
C ARG A 160 4.95 -11.47 -13.56
N LEU A 161 3.69 -11.84 -13.84
CA LEU A 161 2.78 -11.02 -14.66
C LEU A 161 2.58 -9.60 -14.12
N SER A 162 2.53 -9.44 -12.79
CA SER A 162 2.40 -8.09 -12.19
C SER A 162 3.60 -7.20 -12.48
N VAL A 163 4.79 -7.79 -12.58
CA VAL A 163 6.04 -7.07 -12.87
C VAL A 163 6.20 -6.80 -14.36
N VAL A 164 5.79 -7.73 -15.22
CA VAL A 164 5.76 -7.55 -16.69
C VAL A 164 4.98 -6.29 -17.07
N ALA A 165 3.81 -6.07 -16.46
CA ALA A 165 3.01 -4.89 -16.71
C ALA A 165 3.73 -3.59 -16.32
N THR A 166 4.44 -3.58 -15.18
CA THR A 166 5.28 -2.44 -14.78
C THR A 166 6.41 -2.21 -15.77
N LEU A 167 7.15 -3.25 -16.17
CA LEU A 167 8.25 -3.15 -17.15
C LEU A 167 7.78 -2.54 -18.48
N GLY A 168 6.65 -3.02 -19.00
CA GLY A 168 6.06 -2.45 -20.21
C GLY A 168 5.69 -0.98 -20.06
N ALA A 169 5.11 -0.60 -18.92
CA ALA A 169 4.68 0.78 -18.68
C ALA A 169 5.85 1.77 -18.57
N ILE A 170 7.03 1.30 -18.16
CA ILE A 170 8.26 2.11 -17.99
C ILE A 170 9.20 2.07 -19.20
N GLY A 171 8.76 1.51 -20.33
CA GLY A 171 9.52 1.48 -21.59
C GLY A 171 10.41 0.24 -21.79
N ALA A 172 10.43 -0.71 -20.85
CA ALA A 172 11.15 -2.00 -20.99
C ALA A 172 10.26 -3.07 -21.68
N GLY A 173 9.64 -2.69 -22.81
CA GLY A 173 8.67 -3.52 -23.52
C GLY A 173 9.28 -4.80 -24.11
N GLY A 174 10.54 -4.75 -24.56
CA GLY A 174 11.23 -5.90 -25.12
C GLY A 174 11.50 -6.98 -24.07
N GLU A 175 11.95 -6.58 -22.89
CA GLU A 175 12.19 -7.48 -21.76
C GLU A 175 10.89 -8.03 -21.18
N ALA A 176 9.85 -7.19 -21.10
CA ALA A 176 8.51 -7.62 -20.73
C ALA A 176 7.97 -8.68 -21.70
N TRP A 177 8.17 -8.47 -23.02
CA TRP A 177 7.77 -9.42 -24.05
C TRP A 177 8.57 -10.73 -23.96
N GLY A 178 9.89 -10.65 -23.79
CA GLY A 178 10.75 -11.82 -23.60
C GLY A 178 10.33 -12.67 -22.40
N ALA A 179 9.99 -12.03 -21.28
CA ALA A 179 9.48 -12.72 -20.09
C ALA A 179 8.15 -13.45 -20.37
N LEU A 180 7.23 -12.83 -21.10
CA LEU A 180 5.96 -13.45 -21.51
C LEU A 180 6.12 -14.59 -22.52
N ALA A 181 7.22 -14.62 -23.27
CA ALA A 181 7.53 -15.66 -24.26
C ALA A 181 8.17 -16.91 -23.62
N GLU A 182 8.59 -16.85 -22.35
CA GLU A 182 9.20 -18.01 -21.70
C GLU A 182 8.23 -19.20 -21.54
N PRO A 183 8.70 -20.44 -21.75
CA PRO A 183 7.87 -21.64 -21.53
C PRO A 183 7.32 -21.75 -20.10
N SER A 184 8.05 -21.21 -19.11
CA SER A 184 7.64 -21.18 -17.70
C SER A 184 6.36 -20.37 -17.46
N MET A 185 6.01 -19.44 -18.37
CA MET A 185 4.75 -18.70 -18.34
C MET A 185 3.56 -19.55 -18.77
N GLY A 186 3.77 -20.73 -19.36
CA GLY A 186 2.69 -21.68 -19.66
C GLY A 186 1.98 -22.21 -18.41
N ALA A 187 2.56 -22.03 -17.22
CA ALA A 187 1.91 -22.32 -15.95
C ALA A 187 0.97 -21.20 -15.47
N ALA A 188 0.98 -20.01 -16.09
CA ALA A 188 -0.03 -18.98 -15.85
C ALA A 188 -1.32 -19.29 -16.60
N ASP A 189 -2.40 -18.66 -16.16
CA ASP A 189 -3.66 -18.67 -16.87
C ASP A 189 -3.51 -18.06 -18.28
N PRO A 190 -3.89 -18.78 -19.36
CA PRO A 190 -3.74 -18.31 -20.74
C PRO A 190 -4.43 -16.97 -21.02
N SER A 191 -5.58 -16.69 -20.39
CA SER A 191 -6.29 -15.42 -20.55
C SER A 191 -5.49 -14.26 -19.97
N LEU A 192 -4.82 -14.45 -18.84
CA LEU A 192 -3.98 -13.42 -18.22
C LEU A 192 -2.72 -13.13 -19.04
N VAL A 193 -2.07 -14.17 -19.57
CA VAL A 193 -0.91 -14.02 -20.46
C VAL A 193 -1.32 -13.32 -21.75
N THR A 194 -2.46 -13.72 -22.34
CA THR A 194 -3.01 -13.09 -23.55
C THR A 194 -3.32 -11.62 -23.30
N LEU A 195 -4.00 -11.29 -22.19
CA LEU A 195 -4.28 -9.90 -21.82
C LEU A 195 -3.00 -9.07 -21.70
N ALA A 196 -1.98 -9.59 -21.00
CA ALA A 196 -0.71 -8.89 -20.84
C ALA A 196 0.01 -8.65 -22.19
N ARG A 197 0.04 -9.67 -23.06
CA ARG A 197 0.61 -9.54 -24.42
C ARG A 197 -0.14 -8.51 -25.25
N SER A 198 -1.46 -8.54 -25.24
CA SER A 198 -2.29 -7.59 -25.98
C SER A 198 -2.06 -6.16 -25.49
N ILE A 199 -2.03 -5.92 -24.18
CA ILE A 199 -1.74 -4.59 -23.61
C ILE A 199 -0.34 -4.10 -24.01
N LEU A 200 0.68 -4.96 -24.02
CA LEU A 200 2.03 -4.57 -24.47
C LEU A 200 2.06 -4.21 -25.96
N LEU A 201 1.33 -4.93 -26.80
CA LEU A 201 1.30 -4.70 -28.25
C LEU A 201 0.49 -3.47 -28.64
N THR A 202 -0.71 -3.32 -28.07
CA THR A 202 -1.65 -2.27 -28.47
C THR A 202 -1.56 -1.02 -27.61
N GLY A 203 -0.81 -1.08 -26.52
CA GLY A 203 -0.77 -0.06 -25.49
C GLY A 203 -1.91 -0.18 -24.47
N PRO A 204 -1.81 0.55 -23.34
CA PRO A 204 -2.70 0.42 -22.20
C PRO A 204 -4.11 0.98 -22.42
N GLY A 205 -4.34 1.80 -23.45
CA GLY A 205 -5.64 2.41 -23.73
C GLY A 205 -6.75 1.42 -24.10
N LEU A 206 -6.41 0.18 -24.47
CA LEU A 206 -7.36 -0.88 -24.79
C LEU A 206 -7.55 -1.89 -23.65
N ALA A 207 -7.07 -1.61 -22.43
CA ALA A 207 -7.06 -2.59 -21.35
C ALA A 207 -8.46 -3.14 -21.00
N GLU A 208 -9.49 -2.29 -20.95
CA GLU A 208 -10.88 -2.70 -20.67
C GLU A 208 -11.52 -3.55 -21.77
N PRO A 209 -11.57 -3.13 -23.06
CA PRO A 209 -12.16 -3.97 -24.11
C PRO A 209 -11.39 -5.28 -24.29
N LEU A 210 -10.07 -5.28 -24.09
CA LEU A 210 -9.27 -6.50 -24.10
C LEU A 210 -9.63 -7.42 -22.93
N ALA A 211 -9.73 -6.88 -21.71
CA ALA A 211 -10.13 -7.66 -20.54
C ALA A 211 -11.50 -8.31 -20.76
N SER A 212 -12.48 -7.55 -21.25
CA SER A 212 -13.83 -8.04 -21.59
C SER A 212 -13.84 -9.14 -22.65
N ALA A 213 -12.86 -9.15 -23.56
CA ALA A 213 -12.77 -10.15 -24.61
C ALA A 213 -12.07 -11.44 -24.16
N VAL A 214 -11.13 -11.38 -23.22
CA VAL A 214 -10.23 -12.50 -22.91
C VAL A 214 -10.40 -13.09 -21.52
N LEU A 215 -10.85 -12.30 -20.54
CA LEU A 215 -11.03 -12.77 -19.17
C LEU A 215 -12.34 -13.53 -19.01
N LEU A 216 -12.31 -14.49 -18.10
CA LEU A 216 -13.48 -15.24 -17.64
C LEU A 216 -13.75 -14.86 -16.18
N PRO A 217 -15.01 -14.95 -15.70
CA PRO A 217 -15.33 -14.61 -14.31
C PRO A 217 -14.44 -15.31 -13.27
N GLU A 218 -14.10 -16.58 -13.49
CA GLU A 218 -13.27 -17.40 -12.59
C GLU A 218 -11.80 -16.96 -12.50
N ASN A 219 -11.28 -16.23 -13.50
CA ASN A 219 -9.89 -15.79 -13.54
C ASN A 219 -9.72 -14.27 -13.58
N ALA A 220 -10.81 -13.51 -13.61
CA ALA A 220 -10.80 -12.04 -13.70
C ALA A 220 -9.96 -11.40 -12.59
N CYS A 221 -10.13 -11.82 -11.33
CA CYS A 221 -9.33 -11.28 -10.21
C CYS A 221 -7.81 -11.60 -10.34
N GLY A 222 -7.45 -12.55 -11.20
CA GLY A 222 -6.10 -12.80 -11.68
C GLY A 222 -5.42 -11.57 -12.29
N ALA A 223 -6.18 -10.73 -12.98
CA ALA A 223 -5.68 -9.59 -13.75
C ALA A 223 -5.33 -8.36 -12.90
N ILE A 224 -5.62 -8.35 -11.59
CA ILE A 224 -5.25 -7.20 -10.72
C ILE A 224 -3.74 -6.99 -10.62
N GLY A 225 -2.93 -8.04 -10.83
CA GLY A 225 -1.48 -7.87 -10.98
C GLY A 225 -1.12 -6.92 -12.12
N ILE A 226 -1.83 -7.01 -13.25
CA ILE A 226 -1.63 -6.16 -14.43
C ILE A 226 -2.08 -4.73 -14.14
N ALA A 227 -3.27 -4.55 -13.55
CA ALA A 227 -3.77 -3.23 -13.14
C ALA A 227 -2.81 -2.54 -12.16
N SER A 228 -2.23 -3.30 -11.23
CA SER A 228 -1.23 -2.79 -10.29
C SER A 228 0.07 -2.37 -10.98
N GLY A 229 0.48 -3.07 -12.05
CA GLY A 229 1.63 -2.66 -12.84
C GLY A 229 1.37 -1.39 -13.66
N LEU A 230 0.15 -1.23 -14.18
CA LEU A 230 -0.31 0.00 -14.83
C LEU A 230 -0.34 1.19 -13.86
N LEU A 231 -0.80 0.99 -12.61
CA LEU A 231 -0.73 2.00 -11.54
C LEU A 231 0.73 2.44 -11.29
N ALA A 232 1.64 1.49 -11.12
CA ALA A 232 3.06 1.78 -10.88
C ALA A 232 3.71 2.58 -12.03
N GLY A 233 3.35 2.27 -13.27
CA GLY A 233 3.77 3.01 -14.46
C GLY A 233 2.96 4.27 -14.75
N ARG A 234 2.18 4.78 -13.78
CA ARG A 234 1.36 6.00 -13.87
C ARG A 234 0.36 6.00 -15.05
N ARG A 235 -0.11 4.81 -15.46
CA ARG A 235 -1.18 4.61 -16.47
C ARG A 235 -2.54 4.54 -15.79
N PHE A 236 -2.86 5.55 -14.98
CA PHE A 236 -3.98 5.52 -14.05
C PHE A 236 -5.34 5.27 -14.73
N ARG A 237 -5.63 5.95 -15.85
CA ARG A 237 -6.89 5.74 -16.58
C ARG A 237 -7.06 4.27 -17.04
N ALA A 238 -6.01 3.70 -17.62
CA ALA A 238 -6.01 2.29 -18.05
C ALA A 238 -6.13 1.32 -16.86
N ALA A 239 -5.47 1.65 -15.74
CA ALA A 239 -5.60 0.87 -14.52
C ALA A 239 -7.02 0.89 -13.94
N ALA A 240 -7.67 2.07 -13.90
CA ALA A 240 -9.08 2.19 -13.48
C ALA A 240 -10.01 1.38 -14.39
N GLN A 241 -9.84 1.51 -15.71
CA GLN A 241 -10.62 0.78 -16.71
C GLN A 241 -10.48 -0.75 -16.58
N LEU A 242 -9.25 -1.24 -16.45
CA LEU A 242 -8.99 -2.66 -16.24
C LEU A 242 -9.58 -3.15 -14.91
N ALA A 243 -9.39 -2.40 -13.82
CA ALA A 243 -9.92 -2.75 -12.51
C ALA A 243 -11.46 -2.77 -12.48
N SER A 244 -12.11 -1.83 -13.18
CA SER A 244 -13.57 -1.80 -13.38
C SER A 244 -14.07 -3.03 -14.14
N ALA A 245 -13.38 -3.42 -15.23
CA ALA A 245 -13.71 -4.63 -15.98
C ALA A 245 -13.58 -5.90 -15.11
N VAL A 246 -12.50 -6.00 -14.32
CA VAL A 246 -12.32 -7.11 -13.37
C VAL A 246 -13.40 -7.13 -12.31
N ARG A 247 -13.74 -5.98 -11.70
CA ARG A 247 -14.81 -5.86 -10.71
C ARG A 247 -16.17 -6.26 -11.28
N SER A 248 -16.44 -5.92 -12.53
CA SER A 248 -17.70 -6.26 -13.19
C SER A 248 -17.86 -7.76 -13.44
N MET A 249 -16.74 -8.46 -13.74
CA MET A 249 -16.73 -9.92 -13.94
C MET A 249 -16.66 -10.71 -12.64
N ASP A 250 -15.87 -10.23 -11.68
CA ASP A 250 -15.75 -10.79 -10.34
C ASP A 250 -16.00 -9.71 -9.27
N PRO A 251 -17.28 -9.47 -8.92
CA PRO A 251 -17.65 -8.55 -7.84
C PRO A 251 -17.16 -8.97 -6.46
N GLY A 252 -16.60 -10.18 -6.30
CA GLY A 252 -15.93 -10.64 -5.07
C GLY A 252 -14.48 -10.18 -4.97
N CYS A 253 -13.89 -9.66 -6.04
CA CYS A 253 -12.50 -9.24 -6.08
C CYS A 253 -12.29 -7.88 -5.40
N PHE A 254 -12.13 -7.87 -4.06
CA PHE A 254 -11.86 -6.65 -3.27
C PHE A 254 -10.71 -5.81 -3.85
N GLU A 255 -9.66 -6.48 -4.32
CA GLU A 255 -8.47 -5.85 -4.90
C GLU A 255 -8.77 -5.04 -6.17
N ALA A 256 -9.84 -5.38 -6.89
CA ALA A 256 -10.31 -4.60 -8.03
C ALA A 256 -10.85 -3.23 -7.60
N TYR A 257 -11.70 -3.20 -6.56
CA TYR A 257 -12.20 -1.95 -5.98
C TYR A 257 -11.06 -1.05 -5.51
N ARG A 258 -10.08 -1.62 -4.80
CA ARG A 258 -8.91 -0.86 -4.33
C ARG A 258 -8.08 -0.28 -5.47
N ALA A 259 -7.78 -1.10 -6.48
CA ALA A 259 -7.00 -0.65 -7.64
C ALA A 259 -7.73 0.44 -8.44
N GLU A 260 -9.04 0.28 -8.64
CA GLU A 260 -9.90 1.26 -9.32
C GLU A 260 -9.95 2.58 -8.53
N MET A 261 -10.26 2.55 -7.23
CA MET A 261 -10.29 3.75 -6.40
C MET A 261 -8.93 4.47 -6.36
N THR A 262 -7.83 3.72 -6.26
CA THR A 262 -6.47 4.30 -6.28
C THR A 262 -6.20 5.03 -7.59
N ALA A 263 -6.57 4.41 -8.72
CA ALA A 263 -6.43 5.02 -10.04
C ALA A 263 -7.32 6.26 -10.20
N LEU A 264 -8.58 6.20 -9.76
CA LEU A 264 -9.53 7.31 -9.82
C LEU A 264 -9.09 8.49 -8.93
N ALA A 265 -8.56 8.20 -7.74
CA ALA A 265 -7.99 9.21 -6.85
C ALA A 265 -6.83 9.94 -7.53
N ALA A 266 -5.93 9.20 -8.18
CA ALA A 266 -4.77 9.76 -8.87
C ALA A 266 -5.12 10.62 -10.09
N ILE A 267 -6.30 10.43 -10.70
CA ILE A 267 -6.80 11.28 -11.80
C ILE A 267 -7.91 12.24 -11.37
N ARG A 268 -8.22 12.30 -10.07
CA ARG A 268 -9.22 13.19 -9.45
C ARG A 268 -10.64 13.01 -9.99
N ASP A 269 -11.00 11.79 -10.35
CA ASP A 269 -12.38 11.45 -10.69
C ASP A 269 -13.14 11.10 -9.41
N HIS A 270 -13.44 12.14 -8.62
CA HIS A 270 -14.06 12.01 -7.30
C HIS A 270 -15.47 11.40 -7.37
N ASP A 271 -16.23 11.72 -8.42
CA ASP A 271 -17.58 11.19 -8.62
C ASP A 271 -17.56 9.69 -8.90
N ALA A 272 -16.66 9.21 -9.77
CA ALA A 272 -16.52 7.79 -10.02
C ALA A 272 -15.98 7.06 -8.78
N LEU A 273 -15.01 7.67 -8.08
CA LEU A 273 -14.43 7.10 -6.86
C LEU A 273 -15.49 6.87 -5.78
N ALA A 274 -16.36 7.86 -5.53
CA ALA A 274 -17.46 7.75 -4.58
C ALA A 274 -18.38 6.57 -4.93
N LYS A 275 -18.78 6.42 -6.20
CA LYS A 275 -19.61 5.29 -6.66
C LYS A 275 -18.95 3.94 -6.45
N VAL A 276 -17.65 3.83 -6.71
CA VAL A 276 -16.90 2.58 -6.48
C VAL A 276 -16.83 2.26 -5.00
N PHE A 277 -16.65 3.28 -4.14
CA PHE A 277 -16.65 3.10 -2.69
C PHE A 277 -18.01 2.64 -2.15
N GLU A 278 -19.10 3.27 -2.57
CA GLU A 278 -20.47 2.85 -2.20
C GLU A 278 -20.71 1.37 -2.56
N ALA A 279 -20.32 0.98 -3.79
CA ALA A 279 -20.41 -0.40 -4.23
C ALA A 279 -19.53 -1.35 -3.38
N ALA A 280 -18.34 -0.91 -2.96
CA ALA A 280 -17.47 -1.69 -2.07
C ALA A 280 -18.10 -1.87 -0.68
N GLN A 281 -18.67 -0.80 -0.10
CA GLN A 281 -19.31 -0.84 1.21
C GLN A 281 -20.51 -1.77 1.25
N GLU A 282 -21.37 -1.70 0.24
CA GLU A 282 -22.54 -2.58 0.13
C GLU A 282 -22.12 -4.05 -0.04
N ARG A 283 -21.04 -4.30 -0.77
CA ARG A 283 -20.57 -5.66 -1.05
C ARG A 283 -19.84 -6.29 0.13
N PHE A 284 -18.97 -5.54 0.79
CA PHE A 284 -18.06 -6.02 1.83
C PHE A 284 -18.46 -5.49 3.20
N LYS A 285 -19.75 -5.54 3.54
CA LYS A 285 -20.28 -5.05 4.82
C LYS A 285 -19.46 -5.60 5.99
N ALA A 286 -19.03 -4.69 6.87
CA ALA A 286 -18.19 -4.97 8.04
C ALA A 286 -16.78 -5.55 7.75
N ASP A 287 -16.29 -5.50 6.51
CA ASP A 287 -14.90 -5.87 6.19
C ASP A 287 -13.93 -4.76 6.62
N ASP A 288 -12.99 -5.09 7.51
CA ASP A 288 -11.97 -4.16 8.00
C ASP A 288 -11.11 -3.57 6.89
N ARG A 289 -10.97 -4.26 5.76
CA ARG A 289 -10.22 -3.76 4.60
C ARG A 289 -10.85 -2.52 3.98
N LEU A 290 -12.12 -2.22 4.27
CA LEU A 290 -12.78 -0.98 3.82
C LEU A 290 -12.24 0.29 4.47
N LYS A 291 -11.54 0.21 5.62
CA LYS A 291 -11.02 1.39 6.34
C LYS A 291 -10.16 2.30 5.44
N PRO A 292 -9.08 1.82 4.77
CA PRO A 292 -8.29 2.66 3.88
C PRO A 292 -9.06 3.17 2.66
N LEU A 293 -10.07 2.44 2.17
CA LEU A 293 -10.92 2.93 1.06
C LEU A 293 -11.84 4.07 1.51
N ARG A 294 -12.30 4.02 2.76
CA ARG A 294 -13.13 5.08 3.35
C ARG A 294 -12.39 6.39 3.47
N GLU A 295 -11.13 6.34 3.91
CA GLU A 295 -10.29 7.53 3.99
C GLU A 295 -10.10 8.16 2.62
N MET A 296 -9.85 7.34 1.59
CA MET A 296 -9.75 7.81 0.21
C MET A 296 -11.07 8.44 -0.29
N ALA A 297 -12.22 7.88 0.09
CA ALA A 297 -13.53 8.46 -0.23
C ALA A 297 -13.79 9.78 0.50
N TRP A 298 -13.41 9.91 1.77
CA TRP A 298 -13.48 11.18 2.49
C TRP A 298 -12.59 12.24 1.84
N TYR A 299 -11.37 11.87 1.40
CA TYR A 299 -10.50 12.78 0.63
C TYR A 299 -11.18 13.28 -0.64
N ALA A 300 -11.87 12.40 -1.38
CA ALA A 300 -12.60 12.76 -2.59
C ALA A 300 -13.81 13.66 -2.31
N ALA A 301 -14.42 13.53 -1.13
CA ALA A 301 -15.54 14.37 -0.68
C ALA A 301 -15.11 15.68 0.01
N ASP A 302 -13.79 15.94 0.14
CA ASP A 302 -13.20 17.02 0.94
C ASP A 302 -13.73 17.06 2.40
N ASP A 303 -14.05 15.90 2.98
CA ASP A 303 -14.43 15.78 4.40
C ASP A 303 -13.17 15.76 5.27
N VAL A 304 -12.50 16.93 5.32
CA VAL A 304 -11.22 17.09 6.01
C VAL A 304 -11.30 16.71 7.48
N GLN A 305 -12.44 16.97 8.14
CA GLN A 305 -12.61 16.70 9.56
C GLN A 305 -12.64 15.20 9.85
N ALA A 306 -13.40 14.43 9.07
CA ALA A 306 -13.44 12.97 9.23
C ALA A 306 -12.06 12.33 9.00
N ILE A 307 -11.32 12.82 8.00
CA ILE A 307 -9.97 12.32 7.70
C ILE A 307 -9.01 12.65 8.84
N VAL A 308 -8.97 13.91 9.29
CA VAL A 308 -8.09 14.34 10.39
C VAL A 308 -8.38 13.52 11.64
N ALA A 309 -9.65 13.36 12.02
CA ALA A 309 -10.02 12.54 13.18
C ALA A 309 -9.57 11.07 13.04
N SER A 310 -9.73 10.47 11.85
CA SER A 310 -9.28 9.10 11.58
C SER A 310 -7.76 8.93 11.69
N LEU A 311 -7.00 9.87 11.13
CA LEU A 311 -5.54 9.84 11.15
C LEU A 311 -5.00 10.15 12.56
N GLU A 312 -5.61 11.08 13.28
CA GLU A 312 -5.26 11.35 14.70
C GLU A 312 -5.50 10.12 15.56
N ALA A 313 -6.64 9.44 15.42
CA ALA A 313 -6.92 8.21 16.16
C ALA A 313 -5.90 7.09 15.87
N GLN A 314 -5.43 6.96 14.62
CA GLN A 314 -4.36 6.01 14.27
C GLN A 314 -3.03 6.38 14.94
N VAL A 315 -2.65 7.65 14.87
CA VAL A 315 -1.43 8.16 15.50
C VAL A 315 -1.48 7.97 17.03
N GLU A 316 -2.62 8.25 17.66
CA GLU A 316 -2.86 8.04 19.09
C GLU A 316 -2.84 6.56 19.47
N GLY A 317 -3.33 5.68 18.59
CA GLY A 317 -3.25 4.23 18.73
C GLY A 317 -1.84 3.64 18.57
N GLY A 318 -0.83 4.49 18.34
CA GLY A 318 0.57 4.06 18.18
C GLY A 318 0.96 3.69 16.75
N ASP A 319 0.10 3.95 15.76
CA ASP A 319 0.46 3.70 14.36
C ASP A 319 1.55 4.68 13.91
N ARG A 320 2.60 4.13 13.30
CA ARG A 320 3.76 4.85 12.73
C ARG A 320 4.01 4.41 11.29
N SER A 321 2.97 3.93 10.61
CA SER A 321 3.05 3.46 9.24
C SER A 321 3.60 4.55 8.30
N PRO A 322 4.49 4.19 7.34
CA PRO A 322 5.02 5.12 6.36
C PRO A 322 3.95 6.02 5.72
N GLY A 323 4.16 7.33 5.79
CA GLY A 323 3.28 8.31 5.16
C GLY A 323 2.06 8.74 5.98
N LEU A 324 1.75 8.11 7.12
CA LEU A 324 0.65 8.53 8.01
C LEU A 324 0.84 9.98 8.49
N PHE A 325 2.05 10.30 8.95
CA PHE A 325 2.38 11.62 9.50
C PHE A 325 2.36 12.68 8.41
N LYS A 326 2.86 12.35 7.21
CA LYS A 326 2.75 13.17 6.01
C LYS A 326 1.29 13.51 5.68
N GLN A 327 0.42 12.50 5.65
CA GLN A 327 -1.00 12.68 5.34
C GLN A 327 -1.67 13.60 6.36
N LEU A 328 -1.49 13.33 7.65
CA LEU A 328 -2.07 14.16 8.71
C LEU A 328 -1.54 15.60 8.65
N LEU A 329 -0.22 15.77 8.51
CA LEU A 329 0.40 17.09 8.37
C LEU A 329 -0.16 17.87 7.18
N SER A 330 -0.35 17.24 6.02
CA SER A 330 -0.91 17.90 4.83
C SER A 330 -2.31 18.50 5.05
N LEU A 331 -3.04 18.01 6.06
CA LEU A 331 -4.36 18.51 6.44
C LEU A 331 -4.28 19.55 7.56
N VAL A 332 -3.52 19.28 8.62
CA VAL A 332 -3.48 20.18 9.79
C VAL A 332 -2.71 21.47 9.53
N VAL A 333 -1.82 21.52 8.52
CA VAL A 333 -1.15 22.76 8.12
C VAL A 333 -2.01 23.68 7.27
N ARG A 334 -3.21 23.24 6.84
CA ARG A 334 -4.18 24.08 6.13
C ARG A 334 -4.63 25.23 7.04
N GLU A 335 -4.73 26.43 6.48
CA GLU A 335 -5.02 27.67 7.23
C GLU A 335 -6.23 27.53 8.17
N LYS A 336 -7.31 26.90 7.70
CA LYS A 336 -8.54 26.69 8.47
C LYS A 336 -8.36 25.86 9.76
N LEU A 337 -7.37 24.96 9.80
CA LEU A 337 -7.15 24.05 10.93
C LEU A 337 -5.89 24.38 11.72
N ARG A 338 -4.93 25.09 11.12
CA ARG A 338 -3.58 25.28 11.67
C ARG A 338 -3.61 25.88 13.08
N ALA A 339 -4.35 26.97 13.29
CA ALA A 339 -4.36 27.66 14.58
C ALA A 339 -4.97 26.79 15.70
N GLU A 340 -6.03 26.02 15.40
CA GLU A 340 -6.62 25.08 16.35
C GLU A 340 -5.64 23.95 16.66
N LYS A 341 -5.14 23.26 15.62
CA LYS A 341 -4.27 22.10 15.79
C LYS A 341 -2.93 22.47 16.43
N MET A 342 -2.41 23.67 16.16
CA MET A 342 -1.21 24.17 16.82
C MET A 342 -1.42 24.29 18.32
N ARG A 343 -2.53 24.89 18.77
CA ARG A 343 -2.85 24.98 20.21
C ARG A 343 -2.94 23.60 20.85
N THR A 344 -3.62 22.66 20.21
CA THR A 344 -3.78 21.29 20.70
C THR A 344 -2.44 20.57 20.84
N TRP A 345 -1.64 20.50 19.77
CA TRP A 345 -0.37 19.78 19.77
C TRP A 345 0.67 20.42 20.68
N LEU A 346 0.71 21.76 20.71
CA LEU A 346 1.64 22.49 21.58
C LEU A 346 1.30 22.29 23.06
N SER A 347 0.04 22.42 23.45
CA SER A 347 -0.40 22.17 24.83
C SER A 347 -0.09 20.74 25.27
N ARG A 348 -0.27 19.77 24.38
CA ARG A 348 0.07 18.36 24.66
C ARG A 348 1.58 18.15 24.83
N ALA A 349 2.40 18.74 23.96
CA ALA A 349 3.87 18.66 24.04
C ALA A 349 4.47 19.41 25.24
N GLU A 350 3.76 20.40 25.78
CA GLU A 350 4.12 21.13 27.01
C GLU A 350 3.70 20.36 28.26
N ALA A 351 2.53 19.73 28.23
CA ALA A 351 2.02 18.93 29.35
C ALA A 351 2.81 17.62 29.56
N ASP A 352 3.29 17.00 28.47
CA ASP A 352 4.13 15.81 28.53
C ASP A 352 5.40 15.97 27.66
N PRO A 353 6.56 16.27 28.27
CA PRO A 353 7.84 16.35 27.56
C PRO A 353 8.31 15.06 26.88
N ASN A 354 7.71 13.91 27.23
CA ASN A 354 8.00 12.61 26.61
C ASN A 354 7.08 12.28 25.45
N ASP A 355 6.04 13.07 25.19
CA ASP A 355 5.17 12.86 24.03
C ASP A 355 5.87 13.30 22.74
N ARG A 356 6.56 12.34 22.11
CA ARG A 356 7.38 12.57 20.91
C ARG A 356 6.54 12.92 19.69
N VAL A 357 5.31 12.40 19.63
CA VAL A 357 4.37 12.69 18.56
C VAL A 357 3.86 14.11 18.68
N ALA A 358 3.42 14.53 19.87
CA ALA A 358 2.98 15.90 20.09
C ALA A 358 4.12 16.89 19.85
N ALA A 359 5.34 16.55 20.32
CA ALA A 359 6.52 17.35 20.04
C ALA A 359 6.78 17.50 18.53
N PHE A 360 6.62 16.42 17.75
CA PHE A 360 6.75 16.47 16.30
C PHE A 360 5.73 17.41 15.65
N PHE A 361 4.43 17.19 15.88
CA PHE A 361 3.39 18.02 15.25
C PHE A 361 3.48 19.48 15.69
N ALA A 362 3.72 19.76 16.98
CA ALA A 362 3.92 21.11 17.48
C ALA A 362 5.16 21.78 16.86
N GLY A 363 6.28 21.06 16.77
CA GLY A 363 7.51 21.54 16.15
C GLY A 363 7.28 21.92 14.68
N VAL A 364 6.59 21.08 13.92
CA VAL A 364 6.23 21.38 12.52
C VAL A 364 5.30 22.59 12.41
N LEU A 365 4.31 22.72 13.28
CA LEU A 365 3.38 23.87 13.22
C LEU A 365 4.09 25.19 13.57
N LEU A 366 5.03 25.18 14.52
CA LEU A 366 5.87 26.33 14.83
C LEU A 366 6.79 26.75 13.68
N HIS A 367 7.21 25.82 12.81
CA HIS A 367 7.93 26.17 11.58
C HIS A 367 7.08 27.09 10.70
N TYR A 368 5.78 26.81 10.55
CA TYR A 368 4.87 27.65 9.76
C TYR A 368 4.61 29.01 10.39
N GLU A 369 4.75 29.14 11.72
CA GLU A 369 4.73 30.41 12.44
C GLU A 369 6.11 31.10 12.48
N ARG A 370 7.12 30.54 11.79
CA ARG A 370 8.50 31.05 11.73
C ARG A 370 9.23 31.08 13.08
N GLU A 371 8.77 30.30 14.06
CA GLU A 371 9.45 30.09 15.35
C GLU A 371 10.53 28.99 15.21
N PHE A 372 11.49 29.15 14.30
CA PHE A 372 12.41 28.07 13.87
C PHE A 372 13.26 27.48 15.00
N LYS A 373 13.69 28.30 15.98
CA LYS A 373 14.47 27.82 17.14
C LYS A 373 13.63 26.90 18.03
N ARG A 374 12.43 27.35 18.43
CA ARG A 374 11.50 26.57 19.26
C ARG A 374 11.00 25.33 18.52
N SER A 375 10.81 25.45 17.20
CA SER A 375 10.52 24.32 16.32
C SER A 375 11.63 23.25 16.44
N ASN A 376 12.91 23.62 16.30
CA ASN A 376 14.02 22.68 16.45
C ASN A 376 14.08 22.03 17.83
N GLU A 377 13.84 22.76 18.92
CA GLU A 377 13.80 22.16 20.28
C GLU A 377 12.74 21.06 20.43
N LEU A 378 11.59 21.24 19.77
CA LEU A 378 10.51 20.24 19.73
C LEU A 378 10.84 19.08 18.78
N LEU A 379 11.41 19.36 17.62
CA LEU A 379 11.80 18.33 16.65
C LEU A 379 12.96 17.47 17.17
N ASP A 380 13.92 18.03 17.92
CA ASP A 380 15.01 17.27 18.53
C ASP A 380 14.50 16.29 19.59
N ARG A 381 13.44 16.67 20.34
CA ARG A 381 12.72 15.74 21.22
C ARG A 381 12.09 14.61 20.41
N ALA A 382 11.38 14.93 19.34
CA ALA A 382 10.70 13.96 18.48
C ALA A 382 11.67 12.96 17.82
N ALA A 383 12.89 13.40 17.49
CA ALA A 383 13.90 12.61 16.78
C ALA A 383 14.33 11.33 17.51
N VAL A 384 14.10 11.23 18.82
CA VAL A 384 14.40 10.04 19.62
C VAL A 384 13.60 8.82 19.14
N GLU A 385 12.32 9.02 18.78
CA GLU A 385 11.42 7.94 18.33
C GLU A 385 11.19 7.99 16.82
N LEU A 386 11.19 9.18 16.22
CA LEU A 386 10.75 9.42 14.85
C LEU A 386 11.92 9.63 13.87
N LYS A 387 13.09 9.04 14.15
CA LYS A 387 14.31 9.19 13.33
C LYS A 387 14.18 8.73 11.88
N ASP A 388 13.17 7.93 11.57
CA ASP A 388 12.91 7.40 10.22
C ASP A 388 11.69 8.07 9.55
N GLU A 389 11.14 9.14 10.16
CA GLU A 389 10.10 9.98 9.56
C GLU A 389 10.75 11.08 8.68
N PRO A 390 10.54 11.09 7.35
CA PRO A 390 11.16 12.07 6.46
C PRO A 390 10.84 13.52 6.82
N ARG A 391 9.60 13.82 7.24
CA ARG A 391 9.19 15.19 7.56
C ARG A 391 9.93 15.77 8.75
N LEU A 392 10.35 14.95 9.71
CA LEU A 392 11.20 15.41 10.81
C LEU A 392 12.47 16.07 10.26
N HIS A 393 13.13 15.40 9.33
CA HIS A 393 14.38 15.86 8.75
C HIS A 393 14.17 17.00 7.75
N ILE A 394 13.06 17.01 7.00
CA ILE A 394 12.69 18.16 6.15
C ILE A 394 12.57 19.42 6.99
N TYR A 395 11.79 19.41 8.08
CA TYR A 395 11.58 20.63 8.86
C TYR A 395 12.84 21.05 9.63
N ARG A 396 13.66 20.12 10.11
CA ARG A 396 14.98 20.46 10.67
C ARG A 396 15.89 21.09 9.61
N ALA A 397 15.88 20.58 8.39
CA ALA A 397 16.64 21.16 7.28
C ALA A 397 16.19 22.59 6.98
N MET A 398 14.88 22.80 6.82
CA MET A 398 14.35 24.12 6.50
C MET A 398 14.50 25.09 7.67
N ASN A 399 14.37 24.66 8.92
CA ASN A 399 14.68 25.51 10.08
C ASN A 399 16.14 25.96 10.05
N ALA A 400 17.08 25.03 9.84
CA ALA A 400 18.51 25.33 9.75
C ALA A 400 18.80 26.29 8.58
N PHE A 401 18.19 26.06 7.41
CA PHE A 401 18.30 26.95 6.26
C PHE A 401 17.83 28.38 6.59
N ASN A 402 16.65 28.54 7.20
CA ASN A 402 16.14 29.86 7.58
C ASN A 402 16.94 30.53 8.71
N LEU A 403 17.66 29.75 9.52
CA LEU A 403 18.54 30.24 10.60
C LEU A 403 19.98 30.51 10.15
N GLY A 404 20.33 30.25 8.88
CA GLY A 404 21.68 30.47 8.38
C GLY A 404 22.63 29.26 8.50
N ASP A 405 22.20 28.15 9.10
CA ASP A 405 23.02 26.95 9.28
C ASP A 405 22.92 26.04 8.05
N ARG A 406 23.72 26.36 7.06
CA ARG A 406 23.79 25.63 5.80
C ARG A 406 24.23 24.18 5.98
N ALA A 407 25.21 23.93 6.84
CA ALA A 407 25.77 22.59 7.02
C ALA A 407 24.72 21.65 7.64
N GLN A 408 24.00 22.11 8.67
CA GLN A 408 22.91 21.34 9.27
C GLN A 408 21.73 21.17 8.30
N SER A 409 21.42 22.19 7.50
CA SER A 409 20.40 22.12 6.46
C SER A 409 20.68 21.00 5.46
N GLU A 410 21.89 20.99 4.88
CA GLU A 410 22.31 19.98 3.90
C GLU A 410 22.38 18.57 4.50
N ALA A 411 22.88 18.42 5.73
CA ALA A 411 22.91 17.14 6.42
C ALA A 411 21.50 16.57 6.66
N SER A 412 20.57 17.42 7.11
CA SER A 412 19.19 17.00 7.41
C SER A 412 18.41 16.66 6.15
N ILE A 413 18.51 17.46 5.08
CA ILE A 413 17.78 17.17 3.84
C ILE A 413 18.35 15.94 3.12
N THR A 414 19.66 15.69 3.22
CA THR A 414 20.29 14.47 2.72
C THR A 414 19.77 13.26 3.48
N ARG A 415 19.71 13.32 4.82
CA ARG A 415 19.11 12.25 5.63
C ARG A 415 17.66 11.98 5.22
N ALA A 416 16.86 13.01 4.96
CA ALA A 416 15.48 12.84 4.51
C ALA A 416 15.38 12.07 3.18
N ALA A 417 16.29 12.36 2.23
CA ALA A 417 16.34 11.71 0.92
C ALA A 417 16.78 10.24 0.98
N GLU A 418 17.59 9.87 1.96
CA GLU A 418 18.09 8.50 2.18
C GLU A 418 17.06 7.58 2.85
N LEU A 419 15.99 8.13 3.42
CA LEU A 419 14.98 7.33 4.09
C LEU A 419 14.17 6.49 3.10
N GLU A 420 13.70 5.36 3.61
CA GLU A 420 12.88 4.42 2.87
C GLU A 420 11.57 5.03 2.37
N THR A 421 10.92 5.83 3.21
CA THR A 421 9.70 6.54 2.85
C THR A 421 10.07 7.77 2.03
N GLN A 422 9.66 7.82 0.78
CA GLN A 422 9.86 9.00 -0.06
C GLN A 422 8.75 10.01 0.21
N ASP A 423 9.13 11.25 0.58
CA ASP A 423 8.23 12.40 0.61
C ASP A 423 8.65 13.37 -0.51
N PRO A 424 7.76 13.71 -1.47
CA PRO A 424 8.09 14.67 -2.51
C PRO A 424 8.63 15.99 -1.97
N ASP A 425 8.19 16.41 -0.78
CA ASP A 425 8.65 17.65 -0.16
C ASP A 425 10.16 17.66 0.12
N VAL A 426 10.84 16.50 0.19
CA VAL A 426 12.30 16.43 0.20
C VAL A 426 12.89 17.16 -1.00
N PHE A 427 12.41 16.85 -2.20
CA PHE A 427 12.94 17.40 -3.44
C PHE A 427 12.55 18.87 -3.65
N TYR A 428 11.36 19.27 -3.18
CA TYR A 428 10.98 20.69 -3.12
C TYR A 428 11.99 21.48 -2.27
N CYS A 429 12.26 21.01 -1.06
CA CYS A 429 13.18 21.64 -0.12
C CYS A 429 14.63 21.60 -0.61
N GLN A 430 15.07 20.55 -1.30
CA GLN A 430 16.37 20.53 -1.98
C GLN A 430 16.47 21.64 -3.04
N GLY A 431 15.41 21.85 -3.84
CA GLY A 431 15.34 22.96 -4.78
C GLY A 431 15.54 24.32 -4.10
N GLU A 432 14.89 24.55 -2.97
CA GLU A 432 15.05 25.76 -2.15
C GLU A 432 16.48 25.90 -1.58
N ILE A 433 17.05 24.83 -1.04
CA ILE A 433 18.36 24.83 -0.36
C ILE A 433 19.51 25.04 -1.36
N TYR A 434 19.45 24.41 -2.53
CA TYR A 434 20.57 24.37 -3.48
C TYR A 434 20.55 25.46 -4.55
N ARG A 435 19.45 26.20 -4.73
CA ARG A 435 19.27 27.20 -5.80
C ARG A 435 20.40 28.23 -5.96
N ASP A 436 21.11 28.54 -4.88
CA ASP A 436 22.13 29.60 -4.85
C ASP A 436 23.57 29.05 -5.00
N THR A 437 23.76 27.74 -4.92
CA THR A 437 25.10 27.10 -4.88
C THR A 437 25.29 25.92 -5.80
N ASP A 438 24.21 25.21 -6.10
CA ASP A 438 24.21 24.05 -6.98
C ASP A 438 22.88 24.02 -7.73
N ARG A 439 22.80 24.88 -8.76
CA ARG A 439 21.58 25.11 -9.54
C ARG A 439 21.15 23.90 -10.34
N GLU A 440 22.11 23.09 -10.81
CA GLU A 440 21.81 21.85 -11.53
C GLU A 440 21.11 20.85 -10.59
N ARG A 441 21.65 20.65 -9.38
CA ARG A 441 21.01 19.81 -8.37
C ARG A 441 19.63 20.34 -7.96
N ALA A 442 19.49 21.66 -7.82
CA ALA A 442 18.20 22.28 -7.51
C ALA A 442 17.17 22.07 -8.64
N ARG A 443 17.57 22.20 -9.92
CA ARG A 443 16.71 21.91 -11.08
C ARG A 443 16.24 20.45 -11.07
N GLU A 444 17.18 19.52 -10.94
CA GLU A 444 16.87 18.08 -10.91
C GLU A 444 15.89 17.73 -9.79
N ALA A 445 16.09 18.27 -8.58
CA ALA A 445 15.18 18.04 -7.47
C ALA A 445 13.77 18.59 -7.77
N LEU A 446 13.65 19.81 -8.30
CA LEU A 446 12.32 20.36 -8.66
C LEU A 446 11.63 19.55 -9.78
N GLU A 447 12.38 19.01 -10.74
CA GLU A 447 11.82 18.11 -11.75
C GLU A 447 11.29 16.80 -11.14
N ILE A 448 11.99 16.24 -10.16
CA ILE A 448 11.53 15.04 -9.43
C ILE A 448 10.27 15.37 -8.62
N TYR A 449 10.26 16.48 -7.88
CA TYR A 449 9.05 16.93 -7.18
C TYR A 449 7.88 17.09 -8.14
N TRP A 450 8.09 17.77 -9.27
CA TRP A 450 7.06 17.98 -10.28
C TRP A 450 6.53 16.65 -10.79
N PHE A 451 7.42 15.74 -11.20
CA PHE A 451 7.05 14.40 -11.66
C PHE A 451 6.21 13.66 -10.61
N GLN A 452 6.59 13.66 -9.34
CA GLN A 452 5.84 12.96 -8.28
C GLN A 452 4.45 13.56 -8.01
N THR A 453 4.27 14.86 -8.28
CA THR A 453 3.12 15.62 -7.77
C THR A 453 2.18 16.15 -8.85
N GLU A 454 2.59 16.22 -10.11
CA GLU A 454 1.82 16.84 -11.21
C GLU A 454 0.43 16.23 -11.45
N LEU A 455 0.26 14.93 -11.19
CA LEU A 455 -1.02 14.24 -11.37
C LEU A 455 -1.90 14.31 -10.12
N ASN A 456 -1.29 14.44 -8.94
CA ASN A 456 -1.98 14.36 -7.66
C ASN A 456 -2.23 15.72 -7.01
N SER A 457 -1.55 16.78 -7.46
CA SER A 457 -1.72 18.14 -6.97
C SER A 457 -2.73 18.91 -7.79
N ASP A 458 -3.39 19.88 -7.18
CA ASP A 458 -4.28 20.76 -7.93
C ASP A 458 -3.40 21.56 -8.89
N PRO A 459 -3.60 21.47 -10.22
CA PRO A 459 -2.86 22.26 -11.19
C PRO A 459 -2.97 23.77 -10.91
N ASN A 460 -4.03 24.18 -10.21
CA ASN A 460 -4.29 25.54 -9.76
C ASN A 460 -3.80 25.81 -8.32
N SER A 461 -3.20 24.83 -7.65
CA SER A 461 -2.62 25.07 -6.32
C SER A 461 -1.49 26.10 -6.41
N SER A 462 -1.48 27.03 -5.45
CA SER A 462 -0.44 28.04 -5.31
C SER A 462 0.96 27.42 -5.25
N LYS A 463 1.10 26.25 -4.62
CA LYS A 463 2.37 25.51 -4.57
C LYS A 463 2.83 25.03 -5.94
N GLN A 464 1.96 24.44 -6.76
CA GLN A 464 2.35 24.00 -8.12
C GLN A 464 2.67 25.18 -9.03
N ALA A 465 1.94 26.29 -8.92
CA ALA A 465 2.29 27.52 -9.62
C ALA A 465 3.66 28.05 -9.20
N ARG A 466 3.97 28.05 -7.89
CA ARG A 466 5.28 28.43 -7.35
C ARG A 466 6.40 27.53 -7.88
N VAL A 467 6.24 26.21 -7.83
CA VAL A 467 7.27 25.27 -8.30
C VAL A 467 7.60 25.46 -9.77
N ARG A 468 6.60 25.65 -10.64
CA ARG A 468 6.85 26.01 -12.05
C ARG A 468 7.69 27.27 -12.17
N GLY A 469 7.32 28.31 -11.43
CA GLY A 469 8.08 29.56 -11.41
C GLY A 469 9.51 29.40 -10.87
N MET A 470 9.72 28.55 -9.87
CA MET A 470 11.06 28.20 -9.37
C MET A 470 11.89 27.48 -10.44
N MET A 471 11.31 26.51 -11.16
CA MET A 471 12.00 25.81 -12.25
C MET A 471 12.45 26.80 -13.35
N THR A 472 11.53 27.63 -13.83
CA THR A 472 11.86 28.68 -14.82
C THR A 472 12.92 29.66 -14.31
N ALA A 473 12.86 30.04 -13.02
CA ALA A 473 13.86 30.90 -12.41
C ALA A 473 15.26 30.26 -12.40
N ILE A 474 15.35 28.97 -12.02
CA ILE A 474 16.63 28.24 -12.00
C ILE A 474 17.20 28.11 -13.41
N GLU A 475 16.38 27.73 -14.39
CA GLU A 475 16.80 27.60 -15.79
C GLU A 475 17.41 28.92 -16.29
N ARG A 476 16.71 30.03 -16.09
CA ARG A 476 17.22 31.36 -16.43
C ARG A 476 18.54 31.67 -15.71
N CYS A 477 18.63 31.41 -14.40
CA CYS A 477 19.85 31.66 -13.64
C CYS A 477 21.05 30.83 -14.10
N ILE A 478 20.82 29.62 -14.62
CA ILE A 478 21.86 28.77 -15.21
C ILE A 478 22.30 29.37 -16.55
N GLU A 479 21.35 29.69 -17.43
CA GLU A 479 21.60 30.23 -18.77
C GLU A 479 22.31 31.59 -18.75
N GLU A 480 21.81 32.52 -17.93
CA GLU A 480 22.31 33.89 -17.81
C GLU A 480 23.53 34.01 -16.88
N LYS A 481 23.89 32.93 -16.16
CA LYS A 481 24.95 32.92 -15.14
C LYS A 481 24.76 34.03 -14.08
N THR A 482 23.51 34.28 -13.67
CA THR A 482 23.17 35.28 -12.67
C THR A 482 23.98 35.05 -11.37
N PRO A 483 24.53 36.08 -10.70
CA PRO A 483 25.15 35.88 -9.39
C PRO A 483 24.12 35.40 -8.35
N ALA A 484 24.58 34.82 -7.23
CA ALA A 484 23.69 34.52 -6.12
C ALA A 484 23.25 35.84 -5.43
N PRO A 485 21.99 35.94 -4.96
CA PRO A 485 20.96 34.91 -5.01
C PRO A 485 20.26 34.82 -6.38
N CYS A 486 19.82 33.62 -6.77
CA CYS A 486 19.00 33.44 -7.97
C CYS A 486 17.60 34.03 -7.75
N PRO A 487 17.12 35.01 -8.54
CA PRO A 487 15.80 35.61 -8.35
C PRO A 487 14.66 34.67 -8.78
N GLY A 488 13.62 34.53 -7.94
CA GLY A 488 12.48 33.64 -8.22
C GLY A 488 11.41 33.67 -7.11
N PRO A 489 10.29 32.95 -7.30
CA PRO A 489 9.17 32.91 -6.35
C PRO A 489 9.44 31.96 -5.18
N TRP A 490 10.57 32.13 -4.52
CA TRP A 490 11.03 31.26 -3.44
C TRP A 490 10.18 31.39 -2.18
N GLU A 491 9.86 30.28 -1.52
CA GLU A 491 9.10 30.28 -0.26
C GLU A 491 9.98 30.72 0.92
N HIS A 492 11.24 30.35 0.90
CA HIS A 492 12.21 30.66 1.95
C HIS A 492 13.25 31.64 1.43
N VAL A 493 13.19 32.89 1.90
CA VAL A 493 14.21 33.91 1.63
C VAL A 493 15.18 33.97 2.81
N PHE A 494 16.47 33.82 2.51
CA PHE A 494 17.52 33.83 3.53
C PHE A 494 17.60 35.22 4.16
N ALA A 495 17.44 35.32 5.48
CA ALA A 495 17.54 36.61 6.17
C ALA A 495 18.94 37.23 6.03
N SER A 496 20.00 36.42 5.99
CA SER A 496 21.36 36.95 5.85
C SER A 496 21.71 37.48 4.45
N ALA A 497 20.84 37.31 3.45
CA ALA A 497 20.95 38.06 2.18
C ALA A 497 20.52 39.53 2.35
N LEU A 498 19.88 39.86 3.48
CA LEU A 498 19.52 41.24 3.85
C LEU A 498 20.52 41.86 4.85
N ASP A 499 21.43 41.08 5.43
CA ASP A 499 22.45 41.58 6.37
C ASP A 499 23.75 42.02 5.67
N THR A 500 23.84 41.93 4.34
CA THR A 500 24.99 42.45 3.58
C THR A 500 24.88 43.92 3.17
N GLU A 501 23.79 44.63 3.45
CA GLU A 501 23.74 46.08 3.30
C GLU A 501 23.01 46.73 4.48
N GLY A 502 23.67 47.68 5.14
CA GLY A 502 23.15 48.48 6.25
C GLY A 502 22.01 49.42 5.85
N ALA A 503 20.91 48.86 5.35
CA ALA A 503 19.71 49.56 4.90
C ALA A 503 18.48 49.07 5.67
N ARG A 504 18.49 49.25 6.98
CA ARG A 504 17.26 49.33 7.80
C ARG A 504 17.41 50.45 8.83
N SER A 505 17.35 51.69 8.36
CA SER A 505 16.63 52.74 9.07
C SER A 505 15.49 53.20 8.17
N ASP A 506 14.32 53.36 8.77
CA ASP A 506 13.11 53.97 8.22
C ASP A 506 12.26 53.10 7.28
N LEU A 507 11.51 52.16 7.87
CA LEU A 507 10.10 51.91 7.55
C LEU A 507 9.35 51.44 8.80
#